data_AF-A0A2N6AU22-F1
#
_entry.id   AF-A0A2N6AU22-F1
#
_cell.length_a   1.000
_cell.length_b   1.000
_cell.length_c   1.000
_cell.angle_alpha   90.00
_cell.angle_beta   90.00
_cell.angle_gamma   90.00
#
_symmetry.space_group_name_H-M   'P 1'
#
loop_
_entity.id
_entity.type
_entity.pdbx_description
1 polymer ?
#
loop_
_entity_poly.entity_id
_entity_poly.type
_entity_poly.pdbx_seq_one_letter_code
_entity_poly.pdbx_strand_id
1 'polypeptide(L)'
;MTEIILTKSDFLDYQHCAKSLWLKKHKPNAVSWPAPNLFDRMLMQDGYRVEAIVKELIADWPDVEACAFQSVFQSSDGLYARADLVRTHADGEIDLFEIKASTSLRSSTGSDHVDDATFQTLVSERAGHQVRAIHVIHVNKDYVRSGKVNPTELLTIVDVTEDVRTRLANIEDHVDAALEWISQDTIDENGCSCLLIGNRANQCASFDYFNPDVPDRSVYLLPRISKQKLQTFVDERRLDLADINTSEVSKLQAPVLIAAQSGRPVINKDRIQEFLDSLQWPLYFYDYETFASAIPIADGLKPQQQMPVQYSLHRLSKDGELTHSEFLSDRPGMQHDLVENLSCDIGPIGNLISWNKKFEMTCNKAMAELLPEHSAFLTDLNERTADLMDVFKEDYVDIAFKGSTSIKKVLPVVCPHLHYSEDAVHDGAGAMAAWLEMIEKIDRAEKDRLGAELRSYCELDTLAMVEIYRFLRDVIAGQ
;
A
#
# COMPACT_ATOMS: atom_id res chain seq x y z
N MET A 1 7.53 20.22 -32.62
CA MET A 1 7.16 20.01 -31.20
C MET A 1 6.36 18.73 -31.16
N THR A 2 6.75 17.77 -30.35
CA THR A 2 5.93 16.59 -30.07
C THR A 2 4.60 17.07 -29.52
N GLU A 3 3.50 16.61 -30.10
CA GLU A 3 2.15 16.93 -29.64
C GLU A 3 2.00 16.46 -28.19
N ILE A 4 1.75 17.39 -27.27
CA ILE A 4 1.64 17.09 -25.84
C ILE A 4 0.25 16.52 -25.60
N ILE A 5 0.18 15.22 -25.33
CA ILE A 5 -1.06 14.50 -25.06
C ILE A 5 -1.33 14.46 -23.55
N LEU A 6 -2.59 14.68 -23.16
CA LEU A 6 -3.09 14.47 -21.80
C LEU A 6 -3.80 13.13 -21.69
N THR A 7 -3.21 12.20 -20.94
CA THR A 7 -3.82 10.91 -20.60
C THR A 7 -4.53 10.96 -19.25
N LYS A 8 -5.27 9.90 -18.90
CA LYS A 8 -5.88 9.72 -17.56
C LYS A 8 -4.85 9.88 -16.43
N SER A 9 -3.71 9.20 -16.55
CA SER A 9 -2.64 9.28 -15.55
C SER A 9 -2.05 10.68 -15.44
N ASP A 10 -1.94 11.38 -16.57
CA ASP A 10 -1.51 12.78 -16.56
C ASP A 10 -2.53 13.68 -15.86
N PHE A 11 -3.83 13.48 -16.09
CA PHE A 11 -4.86 14.27 -15.42
C PHE A 11 -4.88 14.04 -13.90
N LEU A 12 -4.66 12.81 -13.44
CA LEU A 12 -4.46 12.52 -12.02
C LEU A 12 -3.20 13.20 -11.46
N ASP A 13 -2.09 13.16 -12.20
CA ASP A 13 -0.85 13.88 -11.85
C ASP A 13 -1.09 15.40 -11.78
N TYR A 14 -1.91 15.97 -12.67
CA TYR A 14 -2.29 17.39 -12.67
C TYR A 14 -3.07 17.76 -11.41
N GLN A 15 -4.11 16.98 -11.08
CA GLN A 15 -4.92 17.19 -9.88
C GLN A 15 -4.09 17.07 -8.60
N HIS A 16 -3.10 16.17 -8.60
CA HIS A 16 -2.18 16.01 -7.50
C HIS A 16 -1.19 17.18 -7.39
N CYS A 17 -0.50 17.50 -8.48
CA CYS A 17 0.46 18.60 -8.59
C CYS A 17 0.69 19.02 -10.05
N ALA A 18 -0.02 20.05 -10.50
CA ALA A 18 0.09 20.62 -11.85
C ALA A 18 1.54 20.95 -12.27
N LYS A 19 2.34 21.51 -11.36
CA LYS A 19 3.77 21.81 -11.62
C LYS A 19 4.58 20.54 -11.85
N SER A 20 4.31 19.47 -11.09
CA SER A 20 4.98 18.17 -11.27
C SER A 20 4.64 17.54 -12.61
N LEU A 21 3.36 17.57 -13.03
CA LEU A 21 2.99 17.08 -14.36
C LEU A 21 3.70 17.88 -15.46
N TRP A 22 3.71 19.20 -15.35
CA TRP A 22 4.39 20.05 -16.32
C TRP A 22 5.87 19.68 -16.42
N LEU A 23 6.57 19.50 -15.29
CA LEU A 23 7.97 19.09 -15.27
C LEU A 23 8.17 17.72 -15.93
N LYS A 24 7.26 16.76 -15.70
CA LYS A 24 7.29 15.42 -16.30
C LYS A 24 7.22 15.46 -17.82
N LYS A 25 6.40 16.37 -18.38
CA LYS A 25 6.19 16.51 -19.82
C LYS A 25 7.29 17.33 -20.51
N HIS A 26 7.77 18.40 -19.86
CA HIS A 26 8.69 19.37 -20.48
C HIS A 26 10.16 19.16 -20.12
N LYS A 27 10.43 18.66 -18.92
CA LYS A 27 11.79 18.39 -18.42
C LYS A 27 11.86 16.99 -17.78
N PRO A 28 11.59 15.90 -18.54
CA PRO A 28 11.56 14.54 -17.99
C PRO A 28 12.88 14.12 -17.34
N ASN A 29 14.01 14.74 -17.71
CA ASN A 29 15.33 14.45 -17.13
C ASN A 29 15.70 15.36 -15.94
N ALA A 30 14.82 16.28 -15.51
CA ALA A 30 15.11 17.19 -14.39
C ALA A 30 15.10 16.47 -13.03
N VAL A 31 14.36 15.38 -12.91
CA VAL A 31 14.29 14.52 -11.72
C VAL A 31 14.27 13.05 -12.12
N SER A 32 14.64 12.17 -11.20
CA SER A 32 14.47 10.73 -11.40
C SER A 32 13.04 10.34 -11.08
N TRP A 33 12.21 10.15 -12.11
CA TRP A 33 10.84 9.69 -11.93
C TRP A 33 10.81 8.25 -11.43
N PRO A 34 9.98 7.92 -10.43
CA PRO A 34 9.88 6.57 -9.92
C PRO A 34 9.38 5.62 -11.02
N ALA A 35 10.10 4.51 -11.21
CA ALA A 35 9.64 3.41 -12.05
C ALA A 35 8.70 2.50 -11.25
N PRO A 36 7.78 1.77 -11.91
CA PRO A 36 6.97 0.76 -11.25
C PRO A 36 7.84 -0.25 -10.51
N ASN A 37 7.57 -0.45 -9.23
CA ASN A 37 8.24 -1.46 -8.41
C ASN A 37 7.65 -2.88 -8.68
N LEU A 38 8.14 -3.90 -7.97
CA LEU A 38 7.64 -5.28 -8.15
C LEU A 38 6.15 -5.41 -7.82
N PHE A 39 5.69 -4.71 -6.79
CA PHE A 39 4.28 -4.72 -6.39
C PHE A 39 3.39 -4.02 -7.41
N ASP A 40 3.80 -2.88 -7.97
CA ASP A 40 3.07 -2.21 -9.06
C ASP A 40 2.91 -3.15 -10.26
N ARG A 41 3.97 -3.90 -10.61
CA ARG A 41 3.91 -4.91 -11.67
C ARG A 41 2.96 -6.06 -11.33
N MET A 42 2.93 -6.51 -10.08
CA MET A 42 1.99 -7.54 -9.61
C MET A 42 0.54 -7.05 -9.72
N LEU A 43 0.23 -5.81 -9.32
CA LEU A 43 -1.10 -5.23 -9.47
C LEU A 43 -1.53 -5.11 -10.94
N MET A 44 -0.60 -4.78 -11.84
CA MET A 44 -0.87 -4.78 -13.29
C MET A 44 -1.22 -6.19 -13.80
N GLN A 45 -0.49 -7.22 -13.35
CA GLN A 45 -0.80 -8.60 -13.70
C GLN A 45 -2.17 -9.05 -13.18
N ASP A 46 -2.53 -8.65 -11.97
CA ASP A 46 -3.87 -8.90 -11.41
C ASP A 46 -4.96 -8.24 -12.26
N GLY A 47 -4.74 -7.02 -12.75
CA GLY A 47 -5.62 -6.37 -13.72
C GLY A 47 -5.82 -7.20 -15.00
N TYR A 48 -4.73 -7.71 -15.59
CA TYR A 48 -4.82 -8.56 -16.78
C TYR A 48 -5.53 -9.90 -16.52
N ARG A 49 -5.35 -10.48 -15.33
CA ARG A 49 -6.07 -11.70 -14.93
C ARG A 49 -7.57 -11.45 -14.83
N VAL A 50 -7.98 -10.31 -14.25
CA VAL A 50 -9.39 -9.93 -14.19
C VAL A 50 -9.95 -9.66 -15.59
N GLU A 51 -9.23 -8.97 -16.46
CA GLU A 51 -9.64 -8.77 -17.87
C GLU A 51 -9.85 -10.12 -18.60
N ALA A 52 -9.01 -11.12 -18.33
CA ALA A 52 -9.19 -12.45 -18.91
C ALA A 52 -10.50 -13.12 -18.44
N ILE A 53 -10.88 -12.98 -17.17
CA ILE A 53 -12.18 -13.46 -16.68
C ILE A 53 -13.34 -12.67 -17.30
N VAL A 54 -13.18 -11.36 -17.52
CA VAL A 54 -14.21 -10.57 -18.22
C VAL A 54 -14.40 -11.09 -19.65
N LYS A 55 -13.34 -11.48 -20.36
CA LYS A 55 -13.44 -12.13 -21.67
C LYS A 55 -14.25 -13.42 -21.62
N GLU A 56 -14.05 -14.24 -20.57
CA GLU A 56 -14.88 -15.44 -20.36
C GLU A 56 -16.34 -15.08 -20.07
N LEU A 57 -16.60 -14.04 -19.26
CA LEU A 57 -17.95 -13.60 -18.92
C LEU A 57 -18.73 -13.13 -20.15
N ILE A 58 -18.12 -12.30 -21.00
CA ILE A 58 -18.81 -11.71 -22.15
C ILE A 58 -18.92 -12.67 -23.33
N ALA A 59 -18.21 -13.81 -23.32
CA ALA A 59 -18.29 -14.80 -24.39
C ALA A 59 -19.72 -15.35 -24.59
N ASP A 60 -20.52 -15.32 -23.52
CA ASP A 60 -21.94 -15.71 -23.53
C ASP A 60 -22.89 -14.54 -23.87
N TRP A 61 -22.39 -13.34 -24.13
CA TRP A 61 -23.22 -12.21 -24.55
C TRP A 61 -23.73 -12.41 -25.99
N PRO A 62 -25.01 -12.11 -26.27
CA PRO A 62 -25.59 -12.31 -27.60
C PRO A 62 -24.93 -11.47 -28.69
N ASP A 63 -24.27 -10.38 -28.31
CA ASP A 63 -23.64 -9.37 -29.15
C ASP A 63 -22.12 -9.24 -28.89
N VAL A 64 -21.46 -10.34 -28.52
CA VAL A 64 -20.00 -10.37 -28.27
C VAL A 64 -19.17 -9.86 -29.45
N GLU A 65 -19.62 -10.08 -30.68
CA GLU A 65 -18.93 -9.59 -31.90
C GLU A 65 -18.93 -8.05 -32.01
N ALA A 66 -19.81 -7.36 -31.27
CA ALA A 66 -19.86 -5.91 -31.17
C ALA A 66 -18.99 -5.35 -30.04
N CYS A 67 -18.31 -6.23 -29.29
CA CYS A 67 -17.45 -5.88 -28.16
C CYS A 67 -15.98 -5.81 -28.59
N ALA A 68 -15.29 -4.73 -28.24
CA ALA A 68 -13.88 -4.51 -28.52
C ALA A 68 -13.12 -4.12 -27.25
N PHE A 69 -12.09 -4.90 -26.91
CA PHE A 69 -11.20 -4.61 -25.79
C PHE A 69 -10.13 -3.59 -26.16
N GLN A 70 -9.71 -2.80 -25.18
CA GLN A 70 -8.57 -1.88 -25.26
C GLN A 70 -8.72 -0.87 -26.41
N SER A 71 -9.95 -0.41 -26.65
CA SER A 71 -10.29 0.58 -27.68
C SER A 71 -9.70 1.94 -27.33
N VAL A 72 -9.07 2.60 -28.31
CA VAL A 72 -8.40 3.89 -28.13
C VAL A 72 -9.28 5.02 -28.65
N PHE A 73 -9.39 6.08 -27.85
CA PHE A 73 -10.02 7.34 -28.22
C PHE A 73 -8.98 8.45 -28.11
N GLN A 74 -8.92 9.29 -29.14
CA GLN A 74 -8.08 10.48 -29.17
C GLN A 74 -8.87 11.63 -29.73
N SER A 75 -8.92 12.73 -28.98
CA SER A 75 -9.60 13.95 -29.40
C SER A 75 -8.63 14.90 -30.10
N SER A 76 -9.17 15.81 -30.92
CA SER A 76 -8.37 16.77 -31.69
C SER A 76 -7.68 17.85 -30.85
N ASP A 77 -8.11 18.04 -29.60
CA ASP A 77 -7.55 18.97 -28.62
C ASP A 77 -6.47 18.31 -27.73
N GLY A 78 -6.08 17.06 -28.01
CA GLY A 78 -4.92 16.42 -27.38
C GLY A 78 -5.23 15.52 -26.18
N LEU A 79 -6.48 15.10 -25.98
CA LEU A 79 -6.81 14.08 -24.98
C LEU A 79 -6.63 12.67 -25.54
N TYR A 80 -6.25 11.75 -24.66
CA TYR A 80 -6.09 10.34 -24.99
C TYR A 80 -6.61 9.44 -23.89
N ALA A 81 -7.45 8.49 -24.27
CA ALA A 81 -7.98 7.47 -23.38
C ALA A 81 -7.99 6.11 -24.08
N ARG A 82 -7.76 5.07 -23.29
CA ARG A 82 -7.98 3.69 -23.69
C ARG A 82 -9.05 3.11 -22.78
N ALA A 83 -10.18 2.72 -23.37
CA ALA A 83 -11.27 2.05 -22.66
C ALA A 83 -11.00 0.54 -22.63
N ASP A 84 -11.26 -0.09 -21.49
CA ASP A 84 -10.96 -1.51 -21.32
C ASP A 84 -11.85 -2.39 -22.20
N LEU A 85 -13.15 -2.08 -22.25
CA LEU A 85 -14.11 -2.75 -23.11
C LEU A 85 -15.14 -1.74 -23.64
N VAL A 86 -15.43 -1.82 -24.95
CA VAL A 86 -16.45 -1.01 -25.63
C VAL A 86 -17.43 -1.93 -26.34
N ARG A 87 -18.73 -1.68 -26.17
CA ARG A 87 -19.79 -2.36 -26.93
C ARG A 87 -20.46 -1.38 -27.88
N THR A 88 -20.47 -1.69 -29.17
CA THR A 88 -21.05 -0.81 -30.21
C THR A 88 -22.45 -1.27 -30.61
N HIS A 89 -23.42 -0.36 -30.62
CA HIS A 89 -24.80 -0.65 -31.01
C HIS A 89 -25.03 -0.47 -32.51
N ALA A 90 -26.15 -1.00 -33.00
CA ALA A 90 -26.48 -0.95 -34.44
C ALA A 90 -26.70 0.48 -34.97
N ASP A 91 -27.04 1.43 -34.10
CA ASP A 91 -27.18 2.86 -34.38
C ASP A 91 -25.84 3.64 -34.30
N GLY A 92 -24.76 2.97 -33.90
CA GLY A 92 -23.43 3.56 -33.75
C GLY A 92 -23.14 4.16 -32.38
N GLU A 93 -24.11 4.15 -31.45
CA GLU A 93 -23.85 4.50 -30.05
C GLU A 93 -22.95 3.45 -29.39
N ILE A 94 -22.20 3.83 -28.36
CA ILE A 94 -21.30 2.93 -27.64
C ILE A 94 -21.64 2.85 -26.16
N ASP A 95 -21.46 1.67 -25.56
CA ASP A 95 -21.35 1.53 -24.11
C ASP A 95 -19.88 1.33 -23.72
N LEU A 96 -19.46 2.02 -22.65
CA LEU A 96 -18.12 1.91 -22.10
C LEU A 96 -18.12 1.03 -20.85
N PHE A 97 -17.07 0.21 -20.69
CA PHE A 97 -16.84 -0.64 -19.53
C PHE A 97 -15.41 -0.45 -19.03
N GLU A 98 -15.25 0.07 -17.81
CA GLU A 98 -13.97 0.15 -17.11
C GLU A 98 -13.80 -1.10 -16.23
N ILE A 99 -12.69 -1.82 -16.37
CA ILE A 99 -12.44 -3.09 -15.68
C ILE A 99 -11.50 -2.85 -14.49
N LYS A 100 -11.90 -3.30 -13.29
CA LYS A 100 -11.14 -3.10 -12.06
C LYS A 100 -10.91 -4.40 -11.30
N ALA A 101 -9.67 -4.57 -10.86
CA ALA A 101 -9.26 -5.60 -9.90
C ALA A 101 -9.70 -5.29 -8.45
N SER A 102 -10.41 -4.18 -8.24
CA SER A 102 -10.94 -3.78 -6.94
C SER A 102 -12.22 -4.52 -6.57
N THR A 103 -12.60 -4.46 -5.30
CA THR A 103 -13.82 -5.08 -4.75
C THR A 103 -15.00 -4.12 -4.63
N SER A 104 -14.82 -2.86 -5.05
CA SER A 104 -15.86 -1.83 -5.02
C SER A 104 -15.53 -0.70 -6.00
N LEU A 105 -16.49 0.20 -6.26
CA LEU A 105 -16.29 1.38 -7.12
C LEU A 105 -15.20 2.33 -6.61
N ARG A 106 -14.87 2.28 -5.32
CA ARG A 106 -13.75 3.03 -4.75
C ARG A 106 -12.64 2.07 -4.32
N SER A 107 -11.39 2.37 -4.66
CA SER A 107 -10.27 1.58 -4.18
C SER A 107 -9.98 1.85 -2.70
N SER A 108 -9.26 0.92 -2.06
CA SER A 108 -8.76 1.08 -0.69
C SER A 108 -7.80 2.27 -0.54
N THR A 109 -7.16 2.70 -1.63
CA THR A 109 -6.30 3.89 -1.68
C THR A 109 -7.07 5.20 -1.88
N GLY A 110 -8.41 5.11 -2.02
CA GLY A 110 -9.30 6.25 -2.10
C GLY A 110 -9.63 6.71 -3.51
N SER A 111 -9.02 6.15 -4.56
CA SER A 111 -9.33 6.42 -5.97
C SER A 111 -10.77 6.00 -6.30
N ASP A 112 -11.50 6.85 -6.99
CA ASP A 112 -12.87 6.56 -7.42
C ASP A 112 -12.86 6.10 -8.89
N HIS A 113 -13.27 4.87 -9.15
CA HIS A 113 -13.29 4.30 -10.50
C HIS A 113 -14.35 4.95 -11.40
N VAL A 114 -15.30 5.68 -10.81
CA VAL A 114 -16.21 6.53 -11.57
C VAL A 114 -15.46 7.70 -12.19
N ASP A 115 -14.42 8.25 -11.55
CA ASP A 115 -13.59 9.30 -12.16
C ASP A 115 -12.80 8.78 -13.37
N ASP A 116 -12.32 7.52 -13.29
CA ASP A 116 -11.65 6.86 -14.41
C ASP A 116 -12.58 6.75 -15.63
N ALA A 117 -13.79 6.26 -15.41
CA ALA A 117 -14.83 6.14 -16.42
C ALA A 117 -15.28 7.52 -16.94
N THR A 118 -15.32 8.54 -16.07
CA THR A 118 -15.66 9.91 -16.43
C THR A 118 -14.66 10.50 -17.42
N PHE A 119 -13.36 10.34 -17.16
CA PHE A 119 -12.32 10.80 -18.08
C PHE A 119 -12.42 10.09 -19.43
N GLN A 120 -12.61 8.76 -19.45
CA GLN A 120 -12.77 8.01 -20.69
C GLN A 120 -13.98 8.47 -21.51
N THR A 121 -15.14 8.64 -20.86
CA THR A 121 -16.35 9.16 -21.51
C THR A 121 -16.10 10.52 -22.16
N LEU A 122 -15.46 11.46 -21.44
CA LEU A 122 -15.14 12.78 -21.98
C LEU A 122 -14.28 12.68 -23.24
N VAL A 123 -13.22 11.85 -23.22
CA VAL A 123 -12.33 11.69 -24.37
C VAL A 123 -13.06 11.03 -25.55
N SER A 124 -13.88 9.99 -25.30
CA SER A 124 -14.68 9.35 -26.34
C SER A 124 -15.65 10.31 -27.00
N GLU A 125 -16.33 11.16 -26.23
CA GLU A 125 -17.29 12.14 -26.74
C GLU A 125 -16.61 13.28 -27.50
N ARG A 126 -15.48 13.79 -27.00
CA ARG A 126 -14.65 14.78 -27.72
C ARG A 126 -14.01 14.19 -28.99
N ALA A 127 -13.82 12.88 -29.06
CA ALA A 127 -13.42 12.17 -30.28
C ALA A 127 -14.58 11.95 -31.27
N GLY A 128 -15.81 12.35 -30.92
CA GLY A 128 -16.99 12.32 -31.79
C GLY A 128 -17.90 11.11 -31.64
N HIS A 129 -17.72 10.30 -30.59
CA HIS A 129 -18.60 9.16 -30.31
C HIS A 129 -19.78 9.57 -29.44
N GLN A 130 -20.91 8.84 -29.56
CA GLN A 130 -22.07 9.00 -28.68
C GLN A 130 -22.05 7.88 -27.64
N VAL A 131 -21.84 8.23 -26.37
CA VAL A 131 -21.80 7.27 -25.26
C VAL A 131 -23.19 7.10 -24.68
N ARG A 132 -23.74 5.89 -24.73
CA ARG A 132 -25.10 5.59 -24.28
C ARG A 132 -25.14 5.17 -22.81
N ALA A 133 -24.33 4.19 -22.43
CA ALA A 133 -24.23 3.70 -21.07
C ALA A 133 -22.78 3.48 -20.65
N ILE A 134 -22.50 3.68 -19.36
CA ILE A 134 -21.16 3.58 -18.79
C ILE A 134 -21.22 2.64 -17.59
N HIS A 135 -20.33 1.66 -17.58
CA HIS A 135 -20.29 0.62 -16.56
C HIS A 135 -18.90 0.50 -15.96
N VAL A 136 -18.86 0.08 -14.69
CA VAL A 136 -17.66 -0.42 -14.04
C VAL A 136 -17.84 -1.91 -13.77
N ILE A 137 -16.89 -2.71 -14.24
CA ILE A 137 -16.79 -4.13 -13.90
C ILE A 137 -15.75 -4.27 -12.79
N HIS A 138 -16.15 -4.80 -11.64
CA HIS A 138 -15.24 -5.03 -10.52
C HIS A 138 -15.43 -6.42 -9.91
N VAL A 139 -14.53 -6.81 -9.02
CA VAL A 139 -14.60 -8.11 -8.35
C VAL A 139 -15.64 -8.08 -7.23
N ASN A 140 -16.42 -9.15 -7.09
CA ASN A 140 -17.38 -9.35 -6.02
C ASN A 140 -16.64 -9.75 -4.72
N LYS A 141 -16.62 -8.85 -3.73
CA LYS A 141 -15.97 -9.09 -2.42
C LYS A 141 -16.48 -10.32 -1.65
N ASP A 142 -17.72 -10.72 -1.93
CA ASP A 142 -18.39 -11.82 -1.23
C ASP A 142 -18.19 -13.17 -1.95
N TYR A 143 -17.53 -13.17 -3.12
CA TYR A 143 -17.15 -14.38 -3.82
C TYR A 143 -16.21 -15.23 -2.94
N VAL A 144 -16.52 -16.51 -2.80
CA VAL A 144 -15.67 -17.50 -2.14
C VAL A 144 -15.31 -18.54 -3.19
N ARG A 145 -14.02 -18.74 -3.44
CA ARG A 145 -13.59 -19.71 -4.44
C ARG A 145 -13.92 -21.14 -4.01
N SER A 146 -14.50 -21.90 -4.94
CA SER A 146 -14.78 -23.33 -4.80
C SER A 146 -14.54 -24.01 -6.14
N GLY A 147 -13.36 -24.58 -6.33
CA GLY A 147 -12.94 -25.22 -7.57
C GLY A 147 -12.62 -24.21 -8.68
N LYS A 148 -13.23 -24.40 -9.87
CA LYS A 148 -13.01 -23.52 -11.02
C LYS A 148 -13.70 -22.18 -10.77
N VAL A 149 -13.00 -21.08 -11.09
CA VAL A 149 -13.57 -19.73 -11.03
C VAL A 149 -14.78 -19.62 -11.94
N ASN A 150 -15.89 -19.12 -11.39
CA ASN A 150 -17.11 -18.80 -12.12
C ASN A 150 -17.13 -17.28 -12.41
N PRO A 151 -16.97 -16.84 -13.67
CA PRO A 151 -16.95 -15.42 -14.02
C PRO A 151 -18.19 -14.65 -13.54
N THR A 152 -19.37 -15.25 -13.61
CA THR A 152 -20.66 -14.63 -13.25
C THR A 152 -20.80 -14.41 -11.74
N GLU A 153 -20.16 -15.25 -10.92
CA GLU A 153 -20.16 -15.08 -9.46
C GLU A 153 -19.03 -14.16 -8.99
N LEU A 154 -17.88 -14.18 -9.68
CA LEU A 154 -16.69 -13.41 -9.35
C LEU A 154 -16.83 -11.93 -9.74
N LEU A 155 -17.51 -11.62 -10.84
CA LEU A 155 -17.58 -10.26 -11.38
C LEU A 155 -18.92 -9.59 -11.08
N THR A 156 -18.87 -8.30 -10.78
CA THR A 156 -20.02 -7.41 -10.64
C THR A 156 -19.95 -6.35 -11.73
N ILE A 157 -21.05 -6.15 -12.46
CA ILE A 157 -21.19 -5.06 -13.44
C ILE A 157 -22.12 -4.02 -12.83
N VAL A 158 -21.64 -2.80 -12.69
CA VAL A 158 -22.41 -1.69 -12.13
C VAL A 158 -22.57 -0.62 -13.20
N ASP A 159 -23.82 -0.25 -13.48
CA ASP A 159 -24.13 0.94 -14.30
C ASP A 159 -23.85 2.19 -13.47
N VAL A 160 -22.95 3.03 -13.96
CA VAL A 160 -22.51 4.29 -13.34
C VAL A 160 -22.83 5.50 -14.23
N THR A 161 -23.72 5.34 -15.20
CA THR A 161 -24.03 6.36 -16.22
C THR A 161 -24.41 7.69 -15.59
N GLU A 162 -25.39 7.71 -14.68
CA GLU A 162 -25.86 8.95 -14.04
C GLU A 162 -24.77 9.63 -13.19
N ASP A 163 -23.95 8.84 -12.49
CA ASP A 163 -22.84 9.36 -11.68
C ASP A 163 -21.78 10.02 -12.57
N VAL A 164 -21.43 9.37 -13.70
CA VAL A 164 -20.49 9.92 -14.68
C VAL A 164 -21.05 11.19 -15.32
N ARG A 165 -22.32 11.18 -15.76
CA ARG A 165 -22.97 12.35 -16.36
C ARG A 165 -22.98 13.54 -15.41
N THR A 166 -23.20 13.30 -14.12
CA THR A 166 -23.14 14.35 -13.08
C THR A 166 -21.72 14.92 -12.91
N ARG A 167 -20.68 14.07 -12.97
CA ARG A 167 -19.27 14.49 -12.80
C ARG A 167 -18.71 15.20 -14.01
N LEU A 168 -19.13 14.83 -15.23
CA LEU A 168 -18.70 15.46 -16.47
C LEU A 168 -18.89 16.98 -16.44
N ALA A 169 -20.03 17.44 -15.93
CA ALA A 169 -20.34 18.88 -15.81
C ALA A 169 -19.32 19.68 -14.98
N ASN A 170 -18.51 19.02 -14.14
CA ASN A 170 -17.52 19.66 -13.27
C ASN A 170 -16.07 19.37 -13.68
N ILE A 171 -15.83 18.46 -14.62
CA ILE A 171 -14.48 18.02 -15.00
C ILE A 171 -13.98 18.68 -16.29
N GLU A 172 -14.88 19.08 -17.19
CA GLU A 172 -14.53 19.68 -18.49
C GLU A 172 -13.63 20.91 -18.31
N ASP A 173 -14.03 21.86 -17.47
CA ASP A 173 -13.25 23.06 -17.17
C ASP A 173 -11.86 22.72 -16.59
N HIS A 174 -11.77 21.67 -15.76
CA HIS A 174 -10.50 21.23 -15.19
C HIS A 174 -9.59 20.56 -16.22
N VAL A 175 -10.15 19.81 -17.17
CA VAL A 175 -9.42 19.17 -18.26
C VAL A 175 -8.90 20.23 -19.23
N ASP A 176 -9.72 21.22 -19.56
CA ASP A 176 -9.32 22.34 -20.41
C ASP A 176 -8.20 23.15 -19.75
N ALA A 177 -8.32 23.45 -18.45
CA ALA A 177 -7.26 24.08 -17.68
C ALA A 177 -5.98 23.21 -17.64
N ALA A 178 -6.10 21.88 -17.57
CA ALA A 178 -4.95 20.98 -17.60
C ALA A 178 -4.25 20.99 -18.97
N LEU A 179 -5.01 20.97 -20.07
CA LEU A 179 -4.49 21.10 -21.43
C LEU A 179 -3.77 22.44 -21.63
N GLU A 180 -4.40 23.54 -21.21
CA GLU A 180 -3.78 24.87 -21.25
C GLU A 180 -2.49 24.89 -20.42
N TRP A 181 -2.52 24.34 -19.20
CA TRP A 181 -1.37 24.29 -18.31
C TRP A 181 -0.19 23.54 -18.90
N ILE A 182 -0.40 22.33 -19.44
CA ILE A 182 0.69 21.54 -20.03
C ILE A 182 1.16 22.11 -21.38
N SER A 183 0.39 23.00 -22.01
CA SER A 183 0.80 23.68 -23.24
C SER A 183 1.75 24.86 -23.01
N GLN A 184 1.88 25.34 -21.76
CA GLN A 184 2.77 26.46 -21.46
C GLN A 184 4.25 26.08 -21.67
N ASP A 185 5.01 26.94 -22.35
CA ASP A 185 6.44 26.73 -22.58
C ASP A 185 7.28 26.88 -21.30
N THR A 186 6.78 27.63 -20.32
CA THR A 186 7.45 27.91 -19.05
C THR A 186 6.43 28.10 -17.93
N ILE A 187 6.77 27.69 -16.71
CA ILE A 187 5.99 27.95 -15.49
C ILE A 187 6.87 28.61 -14.42
N ASP A 188 6.24 29.12 -13.37
CA ASP A 188 6.96 29.41 -12.13
C ASP A 188 7.41 28.11 -11.46
N GLU A 189 8.72 27.95 -11.27
CA GLU A 189 9.32 26.75 -10.68
C GLU A 189 9.63 26.92 -9.18
N ASN A 190 9.14 28.00 -8.55
CA ASN A 190 9.28 28.19 -7.11
C ASN A 190 8.10 27.58 -6.36
N GLY A 191 8.38 26.57 -5.54
CA GLY A 191 7.38 25.92 -4.69
C GLY A 191 6.33 25.12 -5.48
N CYS A 192 5.58 24.26 -4.79
CA CYS A 192 4.43 23.56 -5.36
C CYS A 192 3.31 23.35 -4.34
N SER A 193 2.12 22.97 -4.82
CA SER A 193 0.94 22.71 -3.96
C SER A 193 1.17 21.58 -2.93
N CYS A 194 2.10 20.66 -3.20
CA CYS A 194 2.44 19.58 -2.28
C CYS A 194 3.09 20.07 -0.98
N LEU A 195 3.48 21.35 -0.86
CA LEU A 195 3.87 21.96 0.42
C LEU A 195 2.79 21.78 1.50
N LEU A 196 1.53 21.60 1.09
CA LEU A 196 0.38 21.43 1.97
C LEU A 196 0.02 19.95 2.21
N ILE A 197 0.86 19.02 1.77
CA ILE A 197 0.70 17.58 2.00
C ILE A 197 1.65 17.17 3.13
N GLY A 198 1.07 16.85 4.29
CA GLY A 198 1.81 16.54 5.51
C GLY A 198 2.59 15.21 5.50
N ASN A 199 2.25 14.30 4.60
CA ASN A 199 2.95 13.02 4.45
C ASN A 199 3.91 13.10 3.26
N ARG A 200 5.22 12.99 3.51
CA ARG A 200 6.26 12.95 2.46
C ARG A 200 5.99 11.89 1.39
N ALA A 201 5.46 10.73 1.77
CA ALA A 201 5.16 9.65 0.81
C ALA A 201 4.04 10.01 -0.19
N ASN A 202 3.22 11.02 0.13
CA ASN A 202 2.13 11.49 -0.71
C ASN A 202 2.47 12.81 -1.41
N GLN A 203 3.72 13.28 -1.35
CA GLN A 203 4.13 14.46 -2.10
C GLN A 203 4.51 14.06 -3.54
N CYS A 204 4.45 15.02 -4.47
CA CYS A 204 4.82 14.76 -5.86
C CYS A 204 6.29 14.32 -5.98
N ALA A 205 6.59 13.50 -6.98
CA ALA A 205 7.94 12.98 -7.23
C ALA A 205 8.99 14.08 -7.51
N SER A 206 8.56 15.29 -7.83
CA SER A 206 9.40 16.46 -8.07
C SER A 206 9.41 17.45 -6.90
N PHE A 207 8.96 17.05 -5.71
CA PHE A 207 8.84 17.95 -4.56
C PHE A 207 10.17 18.67 -4.25
N ASP A 208 11.28 17.94 -4.16
CA ASP A 208 12.57 18.53 -3.80
C ASP A 208 13.11 19.49 -4.89
N TYR A 209 12.72 19.27 -6.16
CA TYR A 209 13.03 20.19 -7.26
C TYR A 209 12.36 21.55 -7.07
N PHE A 210 11.08 21.55 -6.71
CA PHE A 210 10.31 22.78 -6.50
C PHE A 210 10.56 23.43 -5.14
N ASN A 211 11.00 22.67 -4.13
CA ASN A 211 11.12 23.14 -2.75
C ASN A 211 12.52 22.85 -2.17
N PRO A 212 13.61 23.34 -2.79
CA PRO A 212 14.97 23.02 -2.37
C PRO A 212 15.34 23.56 -0.99
N ASP A 213 14.61 24.58 -0.51
CA ASP A 213 14.84 25.22 0.78
C ASP A 213 14.15 24.52 1.96
N VAL A 214 13.43 23.41 1.73
CA VAL A 214 12.79 22.64 2.81
C VAL A 214 13.86 21.90 3.63
N PRO A 215 13.97 22.16 4.95
CA PRO A 215 14.98 21.51 5.78
C PRO A 215 14.77 20.01 5.96
N ASP A 216 15.86 19.27 6.22
CA ASP A 216 15.79 17.85 6.56
C ASP A 216 14.94 17.58 7.81
N ARG A 217 15.07 18.44 8.84
CA ARG A 217 14.28 18.40 10.09
C ARG A 217 13.05 19.30 9.97
N SER A 218 12.25 19.08 8.94
CA SER A 218 11.09 19.91 8.67
C SER A 218 9.82 19.45 9.39
N VAL A 219 8.81 20.33 9.38
CA VAL A 219 7.46 20.08 9.91
C VAL A 219 6.76 18.84 9.32
N TYR A 220 7.23 18.32 8.18
CA TYR A 220 6.74 17.07 7.58
C TYR A 220 7.11 15.81 8.36
N LEU A 221 8.05 15.91 9.32
CA LEU A 221 8.34 14.82 10.26
C LEU A 221 7.34 14.75 11.42
N LEU A 222 6.47 15.75 11.57
CA LEU A 222 5.44 15.73 12.62
C LEU A 222 4.33 14.72 12.26
N PRO A 223 4.08 13.71 13.10
CA PRO A 223 3.07 12.70 12.80
C PRO A 223 1.69 13.35 12.70
N ARG A 224 0.95 12.97 11.64
CA ARG A 224 -0.44 13.40 11.39
C ARG A 224 -0.62 14.92 11.40
N ILE A 225 0.35 15.68 10.88
CA ILE A 225 0.18 17.14 10.71
C ILE A 225 -0.99 17.44 9.77
N SER A 226 -1.87 18.35 10.17
CA SER A 226 -3.04 18.73 9.37
C SER A 226 -2.66 19.75 8.30
N LYS A 227 -3.40 19.74 7.18
CA LYS A 227 -3.24 20.72 6.09
C LYS A 227 -3.31 22.17 6.58
N GLN A 228 -4.26 22.48 7.47
CA GLN A 228 -4.43 23.84 7.99
C GLN A 228 -3.22 24.34 8.78
N LYS A 229 -2.65 23.47 9.62
CA LYS A 229 -1.48 23.82 10.42
C LYS A 229 -0.23 23.95 9.54
N LEU A 230 -0.09 23.05 8.58
CA LEU A 230 0.97 23.10 7.60
C LEU A 230 0.90 24.37 6.74
N GLN A 231 -0.30 24.80 6.34
CA GLN A 231 -0.50 26.08 5.66
C GLN A 231 0.03 27.25 6.48
N THR A 232 -0.26 27.29 7.78
CA THR A 232 0.23 28.35 8.68
C THR A 232 1.77 28.40 8.68
N PHE A 233 2.42 27.25 8.81
CA PHE A 233 3.88 27.15 8.80
C PHE A 233 4.50 27.50 7.44
N VAL A 234 3.85 27.15 6.34
CA VAL A 234 4.29 27.52 4.98
C VAL A 234 4.18 29.04 4.78
N ASP A 235 3.05 29.64 5.15
CA ASP A 235 2.80 31.09 4.97
C ASP A 235 3.78 31.95 5.79
N GLU A 236 4.12 31.48 7.00
CA GLU A 236 5.08 32.14 7.89
C GLU A 236 6.54 31.75 7.60
N ARG A 237 6.79 30.87 6.64
CA ARG A 237 8.12 30.32 6.29
C ARG A 237 8.85 29.63 7.46
N ARG A 238 8.07 29.00 8.36
CA ARG A 238 8.54 28.26 9.53
C ARG A 238 8.49 26.75 9.27
N LEU A 239 9.32 26.29 8.34
CA LEU A 239 9.34 24.88 7.96
C LEU A 239 10.32 24.04 8.77
N ASP A 240 11.30 24.64 9.44
CA ASP A 240 12.23 23.95 10.35
C ASP A 240 11.55 23.69 11.70
N LEU A 241 11.72 22.48 12.25
CA LEU A 241 11.24 22.15 13.60
C LEU A 241 11.91 23.01 14.69
N ALA A 242 13.08 23.57 14.44
CA ALA A 242 13.72 24.54 15.33
C ALA A 242 12.87 25.81 15.54
N ASP A 243 12.04 26.18 14.56
CA ASP A 243 11.22 27.39 14.62
C ASP A 243 9.87 27.16 15.31
N ILE A 244 9.47 25.92 15.57
CA ILE A 244 8.11 25.59 16.07
C ILE A 244 8.08 25.50 17.60
N ASN A 245 7.08 26.12 18.24
CA ASN A 245 6.90 26.00 19.68
C ASN A 245 6.08 24.76 20.06
N THR A 246 6.36 24.21 21.24
CA THR A 246 5.64 23.04 21.78
C THR A 246 4.14 23.29 22.00
N SER A 247 3.73 24.53 22.26
CA SER A 247 2.31 24.92 22.36
C SER A 247 1.55 24.87 21.04
N GLU A 248 2.26 24.83 19.91
CA GLU A 248 1.66 24.78 18.58
C GLU A 248 1.42 23.35 18.12
N VAL A 249 1.99 22.34 18.80
CA VAL A 249 1.89 20.92 18.45
C VAL A 249 0.96 20.12 19.35
N SER A 250 0.41 19.03 18.79
CA SER A 250 -0.42 18.11 19.56
C SER A 250 0.44 17.31 20.55
N LYS A 251 -0.21 16.67 21.53
CA LYS A 251 0.48 15.79 22.49
C LYS A 251 1.30 14.69 21.80
N LEU A 252 0.79 14.14 20.70
CA LEU A 252 1.47 13.11 19.91
C LEU A 252 2.69 13.66 19.14
N GLN A 253 2.65 14.94 18.76
CA GLN A 253 3.72 15.60 18.01
C GLN A 253 4.81 16.18 18.92
N ALA A 254 4.48 16.49 20.18
CA ALA A 254 5.40 17.13 21.11
C ALA A 254 6.70 16.33 21.36
N PRO A 255 6.68 15.00 21.56
CA PRO A 255 7.92 14.23 21.71
C PRO A 255 8.83 14.32 20.49
N VAL A 256 8.28 14.30 19.26
CA VAL A 256 9.06 14.43 18.02
C VAL A 256 9.71 15.82 17.92
N LEU A 257 8.96 16.88 18.26
CA LEU A 257 9.49 18.24 18.27
C LEU A 257 10.61 18.40 19.32
N ILE A 258 10.40 17.89 20.54
CA ILE A 258 11.40 17.94 21.62
C ILE A 258 12.65 17.15 21.22
N ALA A 259 12.49 15.97 20.61
CA ALA A 259 13.61 15.18 20.11
C ALA A 259 14.39 15.93 19.02
N ALA A 260 13.70 16.60 18.10
CA ALA A 260 14.31 17.39 17.05
C ALA A 260 15.13 18.58 17.58
N GLN A 261 14.59 19.29 18.57
CA GLN A 261 15.18 20.49 19.17
C GLN A 261 16.34 20.16 20.12
N SER A 262 16.21 19.08 20.89
CA SER A 262 17.27 18.63 21.81
C SER A 262 18.37 17.82 21.12
N GLY A 263 18.09 17.26 19.94
CA GLY A 263 18.98 16.34 19.24
C GLY A 263 19.18 15.01 19.96
N ARG A 264 18.26 14.64 20.86
CA ARG A 264 18.30 13.40 21.67
C ARG A 264 16.93 12.74 21.71
N PRO A 265 16.84 11.42 21.91
CA PRO A 265 15.56 10.76 22.08
C PRO A 265 14.83 11.24 23.33
N VAL A 266 13.51 11.33 23.23
CA VAL A 266 12.60 11.49 24.37
C VAL A 266 12.23 10.10 24.87
N ILE A 267 12.55 9.81 26.13
CA ILE A 267 12.42 8.47 26.71
C ILE A 267 11.59 8.54 28.00
N ASN A 268 10.49 7.79 28.03
CA ASN A 268 9.63 7.59 29.18
C ASN A 268 9.93 6.21 29.82
N LYS A 269 10.94 6.18 30.70
CA LYS A 269 11.43 4.93 31.30
C LYS A 269 10.36 4.20 32.11
N ASP A 270 9.51 4.92 32.83
CA ASP A 270 8.48 4.31 33.67
C ASP A 270 7.47 3.53 32.82
N ARG A 271 7.01 4.11 31.70
CA ARG A 271 6.08 3.43 30.78
C ARG A 271 6.71 2.27 30.03
N ILE A 272 7.97 2.40 29.62
CA ILE A 272 8.71 1.30 29.00
C ILE A 272 8.85 0.14 29.99
N GLN A 273 9.20 0.42 31.25
CA GLN A 273 9.27 -0.59 32.30
C GLN A 273 7.89 -1.24 32.55
N GLU A 274 6.81 -0.45 32.64
CA GLU A 274 5.43 -0.96 32.77
C GLU A 274 5.08 -1.93 31.64
N PHE A 275 5.41 -1.59 30.39
CA PHE A 275 5.19 -2.46 29.23
C PHE A 275 5.97 -3.76 29.37
N LEU A 276 7.28 -3.68 29.66
CA LEU A 276 8.15 -4.86 29.76
C LEU A 276 7.75 -5.79 30.92
N ASP A 277 7.34 -5.24 32.06
CA ASP A 277 6.90 -5.99 33.24
C ASP A 277 5.55 -6.67 33.04
N SER A 278 4.72 -6.16 32.13
CA SER A 278 3.43 -6.77 31.79
C SER A 278 3.58 -8.08 31.01
N LEU A 279 4.74 -8.35 30.42
CA LEU A 279 4.97 -9.50 29.56
C LEU A 279 5.19 -10.80 30.37
N GLN A 280 4.46 -11.83 29.97
CA GLN A 280 4.50 -13.18 30.51
C GLN A 280 5.44 -14.06 29.67
N TRP A 281 6.21 -14.90 30.35
CA TRP A 281 7.21 -15.76 29.71
C TRP A 281 6.66 -17.14 29.34
N PRO A 282 7.21 -17.80 28.29
CA PRO A 282 8.25 -17.30 27.37
C PRO A 282 7.70 -16.25 26.39
N LEU A 283 8.60 -15.48 25.76
CA LEU A 283 8.22 -14.49 24.74
C LEU A 283 8.32 -15.09 23.34
N TYR A 284 7.30 -14.86 22.53
CA TYR A 284 7.17 -15.38 21.17
C TYR A 284 7.12 -14.22 20.17
N PHE A 285 8.24 -13.86 19.56
CA PHE A 285 8.32 -12.83 18.54
C PHE A 285 7.93 -13.43 17.20
N TYR A 286 6.81 -13.02 16.62
CA TYR A 286 6.27 -13.65 15.42
C TYR A 286 5.82 -12.63 14.39
N ASP A 287 5.93 -13.01 13.13
CA ASP A 287 5.52 -12.21 12.00
C ASP A 287 4.99 -13.10 10.87
N TYR A 288 4.09 -12.56 10.06
CA TYR A 288 3.53 -13.23 8.90
C TYR A 288 3.85 -12.47 7.62
N GLU A 289 4.31 -13.20 6.60
CA GLU A 289 4.14 -12.73 5.23
C GLU A 289 2.85 -13.26 4.65
N THR A 290 2.13 -12.38 3.96
CA THR A 290 0.83 -12.69 3.37
C THR A 290 0.85 -12.52 1.86
N PHE A 291 -0.15 -13.08 1.21
CA PHE A 291 -0.46 -12.82 -0.18
C PHE A 291 -1.94 -12.46 -0.31
N ALA A 292 -2.26 -11.57 -1.25
CA ALA A 292 -3.63 -11.18 -1.57
C ALA A 292 -3.69 -10.86 -3.07
N SER A 293 -4.78 -11.29 -3.71
CA SER A 293 -5.01 -11.09 -5.14
C SER A 293 -6.47 -10.79 -5.44
N ALA A 294 -6.72 -10.16 -6.58
CA ALA A 294 -8.08 -9.86 -7.02
C ALA A 294 -8.90 -11.14 -7.28
N ILE A 295 -8.28 -12.14 -7.89
CA ILE A 295 -8.87 -13.47 -8.08
C ILE A 295 -8.32 -14.40 -7.00
N PRO A 296 -9.15 -15.02 -6.15
CA PRO A 296 -8.65 -15.91 -5.10
C PRO A 296 -7.91 -17.09 -5.70
N ILE A 297 -6.74 -17.41 -5.16
CA ILE A 297 -5.83 -18.45 -5.73
C ILE A 297 -6.04 -19.85 -5.14
N ALA A 298 -6.80 -19.98 -4.05
CA ALA A 298 -7.14 -21.26 -3.43
C ALA A 298 -8.61 -21.26 -2.95
N ASP A 299 -9.14 -22.47 -2.72
CA ASP A 299 -10.52 -22.65 -2.24
C ASP A 299 -10.72 -22.08 -0.83
N GLY A 300 -11.93 -21.59 -0.57
CA GLY A 300 -12.29 -20.96 0.71
C GLY A 300 -11.86 -19.50 0.84
N LEU A 301 -11.01 -18.99 -0.06
CA LEU A 301 -10.53 -17.60 -0.05
C LEU A 301 -11.46 -16.65 -0.81
N LYS A 302 -11.47 -15.39 -0.36
CA LYS A 302 -12.18 -14.28 -0.98
C LYS A 302 -11.24 -13.31 -1.71
N PRO A 303 -11.75 -12.52 -2.67
CA PRO A 303 -10.99 -11.47 -3.33
C PRO A 303 -10.33 -10.51 -2.35
N GLN A 304 -9.04 -10.23 -2.56
CA GLN A 304 -8.22 -9.32 -1.75
C GLN A 304 -8.10 -9.72 -0.26
N GLN A 305 -8.50 -10.93 0.10
CA GLN A 305 -8.30 -11.46 1.44
C GLN A 305 -6.81 -11.70 1.67
N GLN A 306 -6.27 -11.19 2.78
CA GLN A 306 -4.90 -11.49 3.20
C GLN A 306 -4.80 -12.96 3.60
N MET A 307 -3.89 -13.67 2.96
CA MET A 307 -3.63 -15.08 3.19
C MET A 307 -2.19 -15.24 3.67
N PRO A 308 -1.96 -15.65 4.94
CA PRO A 308 -0.63 -16.02 5.40
C PRO A 308 -0.04 -17.13 4.53
N VAL A 309 1.17 -16.87 4.04
CA VAL A 309 1.97 -17.77 3.20
C VAL A 309 3.27 -18.17 3.88
N GLN A 310 3.68 -17.41 4.90
CA GLN A 310 4.89 -17.64 5.67
C GLN A 310 4.66 -17.20 7.11
N TYR A 311 5.35 -17.83 8.05
CA TYR A 311 5.63 -17.22 9.35
C TYR A 311 7.10 -17.36 9.71
N SER A 312 7.58 -16.43 10.53
CA SER A 312 8.78 -16.60 11.33
C SER A 312 8.44 -16.47 12.81
N LEU A 313 9.15 -17.22 13.65
CA LEU A 313 8.95 -17.23 15.09
C LEU A 313 10.29 -17.35 15.82
N HIS A 314 10.63 -16.32 16.60
CA HIS A 314 11.69 -16.39 17.58
C HIS A 314 11.09 -16.57 18.98
N ARG A 315 11.45 -17.65 19.66
CA ARG A 315 11.05 -17.92 21.05
C ARG A 315 12.22 -17.59 21.98
N LEU A 316 12.01 -16.64 22.88
CA LEU A 316 12.96 -16.28 23.93
C LEU A 316 12.47 -16.83 25.27
N SER A 317 13.24 -17.74 25.85
CA SER A 317 12.99 -18.31 27.16
C SER A 317 13.47 -17.37 28.28
N LYS A 318 12.98 -17.61 29.51
CA LYS A 318 13.33 -16.78 30.67
C LYS A 318 14.81 -16.86 31.07
N ASP A 319 15.44 -18.00 30.81
CA ASP A 319 16.88 -18.24 30.98
C ASP A 319 17.73 -17.69 29.83
N GLY A 320 17.12 -17.10 28.81
CA GLY A 320 17.78 -16.38 27.73
C GLY A 320 18.10 -17.22 26.49
N GLU A 321 17.63 -18.47 26.43
CA GLU A 321 17.72 -19.29 25.22
C GLU A 321 16.81 -18.70 24.14
N LEU A 322 17.39 -18.50 22.95
CA LEU A 322 16.69 -18.03 21.77
C LEU A 322 16.66 -19.16 20.75
N THR A 323 15.46 -19.59 20.37
CA THR A 323 15.23 -20.59 19.33
C THR A 323 14.40 -19.99 18.21
N HIS A 324 14.67 -20.39 16.97
CA HIS A 324 13.90 -19.96 15.79
C HIS A 324 13.16 -21.15 15.17
N SER A 325 11.96 -20.88 14.70
CA SER A 325 11.19 -21.75 13.81
C SER A 325 10.50 -20.91 12.73
N GLU A 326 10.17 -21.56 11.62
CA GLU A 326 9.60 -20.90 10.45
C GLU A 326 8.79 -21.88 9.60
N PHE A 327 7.89 -21.33 8.79
CA PHE A 327 7.17 -22.06 7.75
C PHE A 327 7.07 -21.18 6.51
N LEU A 328 7.27 -21.75 5.32
CA LEU A 328 7.03 -21.10 4.03
C LEU A 328 6.23 -22.04 3.14
N SER A 329 5.05 -21.60 2.72
CA SER A 329 4.21 -22.33 1.77
C SER A 329 4.84 -22.36 0.38
N ASP A 330 4.84 -23.55 -0.25
CA ASP A 330 5.40 -23.75 -1.59
C ASP A 330 4.34 -23.77 -2.71
N ARG A 331 3.08 -23.60 -2.32
CA ARG A 331 1.87 -23.53 -3.16
C ARG A 331 0.73 -22.82 -2.41
N PRO A 332 -0.31 -22.36 -3.11
CA PRO A 332 -1.51 -21.78 -2.49
C PRO A 332 -2.27 -22.80 -1.62
N GLY A 333 -3.03 -22.32 -0.63
CA GLY A 333 -3.96 -23.15 0.15
C GLY A 333 -3.35 -23.93 1.32
N MET A 334 -2.10 -23.66 1.71
CA MET A 334 -1.40 -24.35 2.80
C MET A 334 -1.66 -23.76 4.20
N GLN A 335 -2.79 -23.07 4.41
CA GLN A 335 -3.08 -22.41 5.70
C GLN A 335 -3.21 -23.42 6.82
N HIS A 336 -3.74 -24.62 6.54
CA HIS A 336 -3.81 -25.69 7.52
C HIS A 336 -2.42 -26.15 7.97
N ASP A 337 -1.51 -26.43 7.02
CA ASP A 337 -0.13 -26.82 7.32
C ASP A 337 0.61 -25.73 8.11
N LEU A 338 0.40 -24.46 7.74
CA LEU A 338 0.98 -23.30 8.42
C LEU A 338 0.55 -23.26 9.90
N VAL A 339 -0.75 -23.37 10.16
CA VAL A 339 -1.30 -23.30 11.52
C VAL A 339 -0.93 -24.54 12.35
N GLU A 340 -0.88 -25.73 11.74
CA GLU A 340 -0.39 -26.93 12.41
C GLU A 340 1.07 -26.77 12.85
N ASN A 341 1.93 -26.26 11.96
CA ASN A 341 3.34 -26.04 12.29
C ASN A 341 3.49 -25.01 13.42
N LEU A 342 2.78 -23.89 13.32
CA LEU A 342 2.79 -22.83 14.34
C LEU A 342 2.30 -23.34 15.71
N SER A 343 1.30 -24.24 15.72
CA SER A 343 0.76 -24.82 16.94
C SER A 343 1.72 -25.77 17.67
N CYS A 344 2.70 -26.33 16.96
CA CYS A 344 3.77 -27.13 17.57
C CYS A 344 4.82 -26.26 18.29
N ASP A 345 5.01 -25.02 17.83
CA ASP A 345 6.07 -24.14 18.33
C ASP A 345 5.62 -23.21 19.46
N ILE A 346 4.32 -22.88 19.51
CA ILE A 346 3.74 -21.98 20.51
C ILE A 346 3.08 -22.77 21.65
N GLY A 347 3.54 -22.51 22.87
CA GLY A 347 2.99 -23.10 24.09
C GLY A 347 1.71 -22.42 24.57
N PRO A 348 1.04 -23.00 25.60
CA PRO A 348 -0.24 -22.51 26.12
C PRO A 348 -0.14 -21.25 26.99
N ILE A 349 1.09 -20.75 27.25
CA ILE A 349 1.36 -19.57 28.08
C ILE A 349 2.43 -18.71 27.42
N GLY A 350 2.59 -17.48 27.90
CA GLY A 350 3.58 -16.52 27.40
C GLY A 350 2.97 -15.51 26.43
N ASN A 351 3.60 -14.35 26.28
CA ASN A 351 3.13 -13.34 25.35
C ASN A 351 3.70 -13.56 23.95
N LEU A 352 2.82 -13.34 22.96
CA LEU A 352 3.24 -13.12 21.58
C LEU A 352 3.60 -11.65 21.41
N ILE A 353 4.67 -11.37 20.68
CA ILE A 353 5.17 -10.04 20.40
C ILE A 353 5.17 -9.87 18.89
N SER A 354 4.49 -8.84 18.40
CA SER A 354 4.52 -8.43 17.00
C SER A 354 4.83 -6.93 16.90
N TRP A 355 5.21 -6.48 15.70
CA TRP A 355 5.31 -5.09 15.34
C TRP A 355 4.10 -4.70 14.48
N ASN A 356 3.13 -3.97 15.05
CA ASN A 356 1.80 -3.72 14.46
C ASN A 356 0.81 -4.89 14.57
N LYS A 357 0.61 -5.40 15.80
CA LYS A 357 -0.24 -6.58 16.13
C LYS A 357 -1.59 -6.67 15.45
N LYS A 358 -2.20 -5.54 15.07
CA LYS A 358 -3.50 -5.52 14.39
C LYS A 358 -3.48 -6.28 13.07
N PHE A 359 -2.34 -6.31 12.38
CA PHE A 359 -2.20 -7.01 11.12
C PHE A 359 -2.22 -8.53 11.35
N GLU A 360 -1.37 -9.05 12.23
CA GLU A 360 -1.28 -10.47 12.54
C GLU A 360 -2.59 -10.96 13.18
N MET A 361 -3.20 -10.14 14.05
CA MET A 361 -4.50 -10.46 14.63
C MET A 361 -5.63 -10.54 13.60
N THR A 362 -5.58 -9.72 12.55
CA THR A 362 -6.52 -9.81 11.42
C THR A 362 -6.28 -11.09 10.64
N CYS A 363 -5.02 -11.46 10.39
CA CYS A 363 -4.66 -12.72 9.74
C CYS A 363 -5.14 -13.94 10.53
N ASN A 364 -4.92 -13.96 11.85
CA ASN A 364 -5.39 -15.04 12.73
C ASN A 364 -6.91 -15.18 12.71
N LYS A 365 -7.66 -14.07 12.68
CA LYS A 365 -9.14 -14.10 12.55
C LYS A 365 -9.57 -14.68 11.20
N ALA A 366 -8.94 -14.25 10.10
CA ALA A 366 -9.25 -14.77 8.77
C ALA A 366 -8.95 -16.28 8.67
N MET A 367 -7.83 -16.74 9.24
CA MET A 367 -7.51 -18.17 9.31
C MET A 367 -8.47 -18.93 10.21
N ALA A 368 -8.96 -18.34 11.31
CA ALA A 368 -9.93 -18.97 12.20
C ALA A 368 -11.32 -19.14 11.56
N GLU A 369 -11.69 -18.25 10.63
CA GLU A 369 -12.89 -18.40 9.79
C GLU A 369 -12.70 -19.50 8.72
N LEU A 370 -11.51 -19.59 8.13
CA LEU A 370 -11.17 -20.59 7.12
C LEU A 370 -11.02 -22.01 7.71
N LEU A 371 -10.50 -22.12 8.93
CA LEU A 371 -10.15 -23.36 9.61
C LEU A 371 -10.80 -23.42 11.01
N PRO A 372 -12.11 -23.72 11.09
CA PRO A 372 -12.84 -23.71 12.36
C PRO A 372 -12.24 -24.60 13.45
N GLU A 373 -11.59 -25.71 13.07
CA GLU A 373 -10.89 -26.63 13.97
C GLU A 373 -9.70 -25.99 14.71
N HIS A 374 -9.08 -24.96 14.12
CA HIS A 374 -7.95 -24.23 14.71
C HIS A 374 -8.35 -22.90 15.37
N SER A 375 -9.65 -22.56 15.34
CA SER A 375 -10.17 -21.26 15.81
C SER A 375 -9.82 -20.93 17.26
N ALA A 376 -9.84 -21.94 18.15
CA ALA A 376 -9.48 -21.75 19.56
C ALA A 376 -8.02 -21.33 19.74
N PHE A 377 -7.10 -21.98 19.02
CA PHE A 377 -5.67 -21.64 19.05
C PHE A 377 -5.40 -20.24 18.51
N LEU A 378 -5.95 -19.90 17.34
CA LEU A 378 -5.76 -18.59 16.72
C LEU A 378 -6.38 -17.44 17.54
N THR A 379 -7.49 -17.70 18.24
CA THR A 379 -8.09 -16.74 19.18
C THR A 379 -7.19 -16.53 20.39
N ASP A 380 -6.62 -17.60 20.95
CA ASP A 380 -5.65 -17.50 22.05
C ASP A 380 -4.40 -16.70 21.65
N LEU A 381 -3.87 -16.87 20.43
CA LEU A 381 -2.76 -16.05 19.94
C LEU A 381 -3.09 -14.55 20.00
N ASN A 382 -4.30 -14.19 19.55
CA ASN A 382 -4.78 -12.81 19.54
C ASN A 382 -4.90 -12.21 20.95
N GLU A 383 -5.38 -13.00 21.90
CA GLU A 383 -5.55 -12.58 23.29
C GLU A 383 -4.21 -12.34 24.00
N ARG A 384 -3.17 -13.11 23.61
CA ARG A 384 -1.82 -13.02 24.19
C ARG A 384 -0.87 -12.08 23.43
N THR A 385 -1.30 -11.46 22.32
CA THR A 385 -0.42 -10.60 21.51
C THR A 385 -0.26 -9.17 22.08
N ALA A 386 0.99 -8.81 22.38
CA ALA A 386 1.44 -7.46 22.68
C ALA A 386 2.11 -6.81 21.45
N ASP A 387 2.00 -5.49 21.31
CA ASP A 387 2.57 -4.74 20.18
C ASP A 387 3.83 -3.99 20.63
N LEU A 388 5.00 -4.41 20.17
CA LEU A 388 6.26 -3.75 20.51
C LEU A 388 6.34 -2.34 19.91
N MET A 389 5.64 -2.08 18.80
CA MET A 389 5.57 -0.78 18.16
C MET A 389 4.92 0.28 19.07
N ASP A 390 4.06 -0.12 20.03
CA ASP A 390 3.37 0.81 20.92
C ASP A 390 4.35 1.68 21.73
N VAL A 391 5.46 1.10 22.19
CA VAL A 391 6.53 1.82 22.90
C VAL A 391 7.07 2.99 22.08
N PHE A 392 7.25 2.80 20.77
CA PHE A 392 7.87 3.80 19.89
C PHE A 392 6.91 4.89 19.42
N LYS A 393 5.62 4.80 19.75
CA LYS A 393 4.63 5.84 19.42
C LYS A 393 4.75 7.04 20.36
N GLU A 394 5.02 6.81 21.64
CA GLU A 394 4.96 7.86 22.67
C GLU A 394 6.09 7.79 23.70
N ASP A 395 6.64 6.60 23.99
CA ASP A 395 7.53 6.38 25.13
C ASP A 395 9.01 6.29 24.76
N TYR A 396 9.34 5.90 23.54
CA TYR A 396 10.68 6.04 22.96
C TYR A 396 10.56 6.75 21.62
N VAL A 397 10.86 8.05 21.58
CA VAL A 397 10.73 8.87 20.36
C VAL A 397 12.06 9.50 19.99
N ASP A 398 12.55 9.18 18.80
CA ASP A 398 13.77 9.76 18.22
C ASP A 398 13.45 10.48 16.90
N ILE A 399 14.10 11.62 16.67
CA ILE A 399 13.99 12.35 15.40
C ILE A 399 14.58 11.56 14.23
N ALA A 400 15.55 10.68 14.48
CA ALA A 400 16.14 9.78 13.48
C ALA A 400 15.13 8.77 12.91
N PHE A 401 14.00 8.53 13.59
CA PHE A 401 12.89 7.75 13.05
C PHE A 401 12.12 8.48 11.92
N LYS A 402 12.44 9.76 11.67
CA LYS A 402 11.84 10.59 10.62
C LYS A 402 10.30 10.63 10.69
N GLY A 403 9.76 10.69 11.91
CA GLY A 403 8.31 10.78 12.15
C GLY A 403 7.53 9.47 11.91
N SER A 404 8.21 8.33 11.75
CA SER A 404 7.60 7.04 11.47
C SER A 404 7.97 6.00 12.52
N THR A 405 7.02 5.18 12.93
CA THR A 405 7.25 4.02 13.81
C THR A 405 7.33 2.71 13.02
N SER A 406 7.59 2.75 11.72
CA SER A 406 7.91 1.54 10.96
C SER A 406 9.19 0.92 11.52
N ILE A 407 9.23 -0.41 11.66
CA ILE A 407 10.43 -1.12 12.12
C ILE A 407 11.66 -0.77 11.29
N LYS A 408 11.50 -0.49 9.99
CA LYS A 408 12.57 -0.09 9.05
C LYS A 408 13.15 1.29 9.33
N LYS A 409 12.44 2.14 10.09
CA LYS A 409 12.91 3.44 10.54
C LYS A 409 13.45 3.39 11.97
N VAL A 410 12.93 2.48 12.79
CA VAL A 410 13.37 2.31 14.19
C VAL A 410 14.63 1.46 14.27
N LEU A 411 14.64 0.28 13.65
CA LEU A 411 15.71 -0.71 13.76
C LEU A 411 17.10 -0.14 13.46
N PRO A 412 17.34 0.59 12.35
CA PRO A 412 18.70 1.09 12.05
C PRO A 412 19.21 2.12 13.07
N VAL A 413 18.31 2.73 13.85
CA VAL A 413 18.67 3.74 14.86
C VAL A 413 18.98 3.07 16.20
N VAL A 414 18.17 2.11 16.63
CA VAL A 414 18.30 1.48 17.96
C VAL A 414 19.19 0.23 17.96
N CYS A 415 19.26 -0.48 16.84
CA CYS A 415 20.11 -1.65 16.64
C CYS A 415 20.94 -1.47 15.36
N PRO A 416 21.90 -0.52 15.31
CA PRO A 416 22.64 -0.18 14.09
C PRO A 416 23.61 -1.27 13.61
N HIS A 417 23.66 -2.42 14.27
CA HIS A 417 24.42 -3.59 13.83
C HIS A 417 23.56 -4.57 13.02
N LEU A 418 22.23 -4.36 12.98
CA LEU A 418 21.28 -5.13 12.19
C LEU A 418 20.80 -4.28 11.01
N HIS A 419 20.94 -4.84 9.82
CA HIS A 419 20.49 -4.22 8.60
C HIS A 419 19.82 -5.28 7.73
N TYR A 420 18.73 -4.90 7.08
CA TYR A 420 18.18 -5.67 5.97
C TYR A 420 19.22 -5.69 4.85
N SER A 421 19.42 -6.85 4.22
CA SER A 421 20.28 -6.93 3.05
C SER A 421 19.71 -6.08 1.91
N GLU A 422 20.57 -5.69 0.97
CA GLU A 422 20.17 -5.03 -0.28
C GLU A 422 19.55 -6.01 -1.30
N ASP A 423 19.19 -7.24 -0.88
CA ASP A 423 18.58 -8.27 -1.73
C ASP A 423 17.10 -7.99 -2.02
N ALA A 424 16.57 -8.55 -3.12
CA ALA A 424 15.33 -8.14 -3.79
C ALA A 424 14.03 -8.03 -2.95
N VAL A 425 13.97 -8.55 -1.71
CA VAL A 425 12.82 -8.44 -0.80
C VAL A 425 13.11 -7.42 0.30
N HIS A 426 12.48 -6.25 0.19
CA HIS A 426 12.70 -5.13 1.12
C HIS A 426 11.46 -4.69 1.88
N ASP A 427 10.28 -5.20 1.50
CA ASP A 427 9.01 -4.94 2.16
C ASP A 427 7.96 -6.01 1.88
N GLY A 428 6.86 -5.98 2.62
CA GLY A 428 5.78 -6.95 2.47
C GLY A 428 5.19 -6.96 1.06
N ALA A 429 5.22 -5.82 0.35
CA ALA A 429 4.78 -5.74 -1.04
C ALA A 429 5.73 -6.49 -1.99
N GLY A 430 7.04 -6.39 -1.77
CA GLY A 430 8.07 -7.18 -2.41
C GLY A 430 8.01 -8.66 -2.03
N ALA A 431 7.70 -8.99 -0.76
CA ALA A 431 7.54 -10.36 -0.28
C ALA A 431 6.35 -11.06 -0.95
N MET A 432 5.21 -10.37 -1.09
CA MET A 432 4.06 -10.85 -1.86
C MET A 432 4.44 -11.20 -3.30
N ALA A 433 5.16 -10.30 -3.98
CA ALA A 433 5.57 -10.50 -5.36
C ALA A 433 6.58 -11.65 -5.50
N ALA A 434 7.56 -11.73 -4.59
CA ALA A 434 8.56 -12.79 -4.57
C ALA A 434 7.95 -14.16 -4.26
N TRP A 435 6.96 -14.24 -3.37
CA TRP A 435 6.24 -15.48 -3.11
C TRP A 435 5.45 -15.96 -4.32
N LEU A 436 4.71 -15.06 -4.99
CA LEU A 436 4.00 -15.39 -6.22
C LEU A 436 4.97 -15.87 -7.31
N GLU A 437 6.08 -15.17 -7.49
CA GLU A 437 7.11 -15.58 -8.43
C GLU A 437 7.67 -16.96 -8.08
N MET A 438 8.00 -17.21 -6.80
CA MET A 438 8.53 -18.49 -6.32
C MET A 438 7.60 -19.67 -6.64
N ILE A 439 6.29 -19.52 -6.43
CA ILE A 439 5.34 -20.63 -6.69
C ILE A 439 5.07 -20.85 -8.19
N GLU A 440 5.33 -19.85 -9.03
CA GLU A 440 5.19 -19.93 -10.49
C GLU A 440 6.45 -20.46 -11.19
N LYS A 441 7.63 -20.45 -10.53
CA LYS A 441 8.86 -20.99 -11.11
C LYS A 441 8.81 -22.51 -11.28
N ILE A 442 9.18 -22.96 -12.48
CA ILE A 442 9.42 -24.37 -12.80
C ILE A 442 10.86 -24.79 -12.41
N ASP A 443 11.83 -23.88 -12.56
CA ASP A 443 13.21 -24.16 -12.19
C ASP A 443 13.35 -24.27 -10.67
N ARG A 444 13.81 -25.44 -10.21
CA ARG A 444 13.96 -25.73 -8.80
C ARG A 444 15.06 -24.89 -8.15
N ALA A 445 16.17 -24.64 -8.86
CA ALA A 445 17.26 -23.85 -8.31
C ALA A 445 16.80 -22.41 -8.00
N GLU A 446 16.05 -21.81 -8.93
CA GLU A 446 15.48 -20.49 -8.72
C GLU A 446 14.39 -20.46 -7.65
N LYS A 447 13.54 -21.50 -7.57
CA LYS A 447 12.54 -21.64 -6.49
C LYS A 447 13.21 -21.73 -5.12
N ASP A 448 14.27 -22.52 -5.00
CA ASP A 448 15.03 -22.68 -3.75
C ASP A 448 15.73 -21.37 -3.35
N ARG A 449 16.27 -20.62 -4.33
CA ARG A 449 16.88 -19.29 -4.11
C ARG A 449 15.85 -18.29 -3.56
N LEU A 450 14.72 -18.10 -4.25
CA LEU A 450 13.67 -17.18 -3.81
C LEU A 450 13.10 -17.56 -2.44
N GLY A 451 12.93 -18.86 -2.18
CA GLY A 451 12.49 -19.35 -0.88
C GLY A 451 13.50 -19.07 0.23
N ALA A 452 14.81 -19.13 -0.05
CA ALA A 452 15.83 -18.75 0.93
C ALA A 452 15.83 -17.24 1.23
N GLU A 453 15.62 -16.40 0.22
CA GLU A 453 15.51 -14.94 0.38
C GLU A 453 14.29 -14.55 1.22
N LEU A 454 13.12 -15.15 0.95
CA LEU A 454 11.91 -14.96 1.74
C LEU A 454 12.07 -15.39 3.20
N ARG A 455 12.71 -16.54 3.44
CA ARG A 455 13.03 -17.04 4.79
C ARG A 455 13.94 -16.09 5.54
N SER A 456 15.05 -15.68 4.92
CA SER A 456 16.01 -14.77 5.54
C SER A 456 15.39 -13.40 5.86
N TYR A 457 14.53 -12.87 4.99
CA TYR A 457 13.84 -11.61 5.22
C TYR A 457 12.90 -11.69 6.43
N CYS A 458 12.03 -12.72 6.47
CA CYS A 458 11.05 -12.89 7.55
C CYS A 458 11.71 -13.27 8.90
N GLU A 459 12.80 -14.06 8.87
CA GLU A 459 13.63 -14.32 10.05
C GLU A 459 14.22 -13.04 10.64
N LEU A 460 14.69 -12.13 9.78
CA LEU A 460 15.22 -10.85 10.22
C LEU A 460 14.16 -9.96 10.87
N ASP A 461 12.92 -9.97 10.39
CA ASP A 461 11.82 -9.18 10.97
C ASP A 461 11.53 -9.60 12.43
N THR A 462 11.53 -10.90 12.72
CA THR A 462 11.34 -11.37 14.11
C THR A 462 12.58 -11.22 14.97
N LEU A 463 13.79 -11.42 14.41
CA LEU A 463 15.05 -11.15 15.11
C LEU A 463 15.19 -9.66 15.47
N ALA A 464 14.78 -8.76 14.56
CA ALA A 464 14.75 -7.33 14.80
C ALA A 464 13.91 -6.98 16.02
N MET A 465 12.75 -7.62 16.20
CA MET A 465 11.93 -7.40 17.40
C MET A 465 12.60 -7.91 18.68
N VAL A 466 13.30 -9.05 18.62
CA VAL A 466 14.08 -9.57 19.76
C VAL A 466 15.15 -8.57 20.19
N GLU A 467 15.88 -8.01 19.22
CA GLU A 467 16.99 -7.09 19.48
C GLU A 467 16.51 -5.71 19.92
N ILE A 468 15.38 -5.24 19.38
CA ILE A 468 14.70 -4.03 19.88
C ILE A 468 14.21 -4.25 21.32
N TYR A 469 13.67 -5.42 21.65
CA TYR A 469 13.29 -5.75 23.02
C TYR A 469 14.51 -5.73 23.96
N ARG A 470 15.65 -6.32 23.56
CA ARG A 470 16.90 -6.28 24.32
C ARG A 470 17.38 -4.85 24.53
N PHE A 471 17.38 -4.04 23.47
CA PHE A 471 17.70 -2.61 23.55
C PHE A 471 16.85 -1.86 24.57
N LEU A 472 15.52 -2.08 24.59
CA LEU A 472 14.65 -1.42 25.57
C LEU A 472 14.99 -1.84 27.01
N ARG A 473 15.38 -3.10 27.24
CA ARG A 473 15.85 -3.54 28.56
C ARG A 473 17.13 -2.84 28.98
N ASP A 474 18.07 -2.64 28.07
CA ASP A 474 19.33 -1.95 28.35
C ASP A 474 19.09 -0.47 28.69
N VAL A 475 18.18 0.19 27.95
CA VAL A 475 17.74 1.58 28.23
C VAL A 475 17.19 1.73 29.65
N ILE A 476 16.40 0.75 30.12
CA ILE A 476 15.88 0.73 31.49
C ILE A 476 17.00 0.46 32.49
N ALA A 477 17.88 -0.50 32.22
CA ALA A 477 19.02 -0.83 33.07
C ALA A 477 20.06 0.33 33.16
N GLY A 478 19.95 1.33 32.28
CA GLY A 478 20.84 2.48 32.21
C GLY A 478 22.18 2.15 31.55
N GLN A 479 22.18 1.16 30.66
CA GLN A 479 23.34 0.71 29.89
C GLN A 479 23.43 1.41 28.54
#